data_AF-A0A6A4HVV1-F1
#
_entry.id   AF-A0A6A4HVV1-F1
#
_cell.length_a   1.000
_cell.length_b   1.000
_cell.length_c   1.000
_cell.angle_alpha   90.00
_cell.angle_beta   90.00
_cell.angle_gamma   90.00
#
_symmetry.space_group_name_H-M   'P 1'
#
loop_
_entity.id
_entity.type
_entity.pdbx_description
1 polymer ?
#
loop_
_entity_poly.entity_id
_entity_poly.type
_entity_poly.pdbx_seq_one_letter_code
_entity_poly.pdbx_strand_id
1 'polypeptide(L)'
;PDSQSHYRSRAPEFYGFVAWTSTSFLFVVYLLWALLPDPVIISLGIEWYPNREWSILLPAWSMVVVLLTYFSYMALTLYGTPAFDNVEAVTDSRAQFPPLRSNGANDDDDDSYAHAYDQKALFSSYARHAQDNAVPELYDIHIELVNRVLYTKEGKGKAKQE
;
A
#
# COMPACT_ATOMS: atom_id res chain seq x y z
N PRO A 1 11.78 32.28 -31.30
CA PRO A 1 11.37 30.91 -30.92
C PRO A 1 10.48 30.95 -29.67
N ASP A 2 9.22 31.25 -29.97
CA ASP A 2 7.95 31.09 -29.26
C ASP A 2 7.96 30.58 -27.81
N SER A 3 7.53 31.47 -26.92
CA SER A 3 7.09 31.15 -25.56
C SER A 3 5.85 30.25 -25.61
N GLN A 4 6.01 28.98 -25.29
CA GLN A 4 4.89 28.05 -25.11
C GLN A 4 4.07 28.47 -23.88
N SER A 5 2.99 29.22 -24.10
CA SER A 5 1.97 29.45 -23.09
C SER A 5 1.22 28.14 -22.83
N HIS A 6 1.51 27.47 -21.72
CA HIS A 6 0.73 26.33 -21.24
C HIS A 6 -0.72 26.77 -21.05
N TYR A 7 -1.60 26.37 -21.98
CA TYR A 7 -3.04 26.57 -21.87
C TYR A 7 -3.55 25.65 -20.75
N ARG A 8 -3.49 26.10 -19.49
CA ARG A 8 -4.15 25.40 -18.38
C ARG A 8 -5.64 25.45 -18.65
N SER A 9 -6.21 24.32 -19.05
CA SER A 9 -7.64 24.20 -19.28
C SER A 9 -8.36 24.60 -18.00
N ARG A 10 -9.18 25.66 -18.08
CA ARG A 10 -10.09 26.11 -17.01
C ARG A 10 -11.28 25.15 -16.82
N ALA A 11 -11.39 24.10 -17.63
CA ALA A 11 -12.52 23.19 -17.55
C ALA A 11 -12.71 22.55 -16.15
N PRO A 12 -11.66 22.11 -15.41
CA PRO A 12 -11.83 21.48 -14.10
C PRO A 12 -12.44 22.41 -13.03
N GLU A 13 -12.11 23.71 -13.03
CA GLU A 13 -12.66 24.67 -12.07
C GLU A 13 -14.16 24.93 -12.31
N PHE A 14 -14.59 24.97 -13.56
CA PHE A 14 -16.02 25.10 -13.89
C PHE A 14 -16.82 23.85 -13.51
N TYR A 15 -16.30 22.65 -13.77
CA TYR A 15 -16.99 21.42 -13.35
C TYR A 15 -17.09 21.31 -11.83
N GLY A 16 -16.02 21.66 -11.11
CA GLY A 16 -16.03 21.69 -9.65
C GLY A 16 -17.08 22.65 -9.09
N PHE A 17 -17.18 23.87 -9.65
CA PHE A 17 -18.19 24.84 -9.24
C PHE A 17 -19.62 24.37 -9.51
N VAL A 18 -19.88 23.83 -10.70
CA VAL A 18 -21.21 23.31 -11.08
C VAL A 18 -21.58 22.11 -10.22
N ALA A 19 -20.65 21.17 -10.00
CA ALA A 19 -20.86 20.02 -9.13
C ALA A 19 -21.14 20.46 -7.69
N TRP A 20 -20.32 21.34 -7.12
CA TRP A 20 -20.52 21.84 -5.76
C TRP A 20 -21.84 22.57 -5.58
N THR A 21 -22.21 23.46 -6.52
CA THR A 21 -23.47 24.21 -6.46
C THR A 21 -24.68 23.28 -6.60
N SER A 22 -24.63 22.35 -7.56
CA SER A 22 -25.70 21.38 -7.80
C SER A 22 -25.88 20.43 -6.61
N THR A 23 -24.79 19.85 -6.10
CA THR A 23 -24.82 18.97 -4.92
C THR A 23 -25.32 19.72 -3.68
N SER A 24 -24.88 20.96 -3.46
CA SER A 24 -25.33 21.76 -2.33
C SER A 24 -26.83 22.09 -2.42
N PHE A 25 -27.32 22.44 -3.62
CA PHE A 25 -28.73 22.69 -3.85
C PHE A 25 -29.58 21.43 -3.61
N LEU A 26 -29.19 20.29 -4.18
CA LEU A 26 -29.87 19.01 -3.96
C LEU A 26 -29.85 18.59 -2.49
N PHE A 27 -28.74 18.86 -1.78
CA PHE A 27 -28.63 18.58 -0.35
C PHE A 27 -29.61 19.43 0.48
N VAL A 28 -29.75 20.72 0.17
CA VAL A 28 -30.75 21.58 0.83
C VAL A 28 -32.17 21.08 0.56
N VAL A 29 -32.49 20.72 -0.69
CA VAL A 29 -33.80 20.14 -1.04
C VAL A 29 -34.05 18.83 -0.28
N TYR A 30 -33.03 17.97 -0.17
CA TYR A 30 -33.10 16.75 0.61
C TYR A 30 -33.35 17.01 2.10
N LEU A 31 -32.66 17.99 2.72
CA LEU A 31 -32.89 18.36 4.11
C LEU A 31 -34.30 18.94 4.33
N LEU A 32 -34.77 19.79 3.42
CA LEU A 32 -36.13 20.33 3.48
C LEU A 32 -37.14 19.19 3.39
N TRP A 33 -36.99 18.26 2.46
CA TRP A 33 -37.86 17.09 2.34
C TRP A 33 -37.83 16.20 3.59
N ALA A 34 -36.64 15.96 4.18
CA ALA A 34 -36.48 15.12 5.36
C ALA A 34 -37.10 15.75 6.63
N LEU A 35 -36.99 17.07 6.79
CA LEU A 35 -37.33 17.76 8.05
C LEU A 35 -38.67 18.50 8.03
N LEU A 36 -39.20 18.94 6.88
CA LEU A 36 -40.49 19.65 6.83
C LEU A 36 -41.65 18.70 7.15
N PRO A 37 -42.68 19.16 7.88
CA PRO A 37 -43.88 18.38 8.15
C PRO A 37 -44.77 18.27 6.90
N ASP A 38 -45.52 17.17 6.80
CA ASP A 38 -46.43 16.83 5.68
C ASP A 38 -47.33 17.97 5.20
N PRO A 39 -48.04 18.75 6.06
CA PRO A 39 -48.92 19.81 5.59
C PRO A 39 -48.19 20.90 4.78
N VAL A 40 -46.93 21.18 5.08
CA VAL A 40 -46.15 22.19 4.35
C VAL A 40 -45.79 21.66 2.96
N ILE A 41 -45.41 20.38 2.85
CA ILE A 41 -45.07 19.74 1.58
C ILE A 41 -46.30 19.66 0.65
N ILE A 42 -47.45 19.27 1.21
CA ILE A 42 -48.71 19.19 0.45
C ILE A 42 -49.15 20.58 0.00
N SER A 43 -48.99 21.61 0.85
CA SER A 43 -49.29 23.01 0.47
C SER A 43 -48.41 23.55 -0.66
N LEU A 44 -47.22 22.98 -0.85
CA LEU A 44 -46.31 23.26 -1.95
C LEU A 44 -46.76 22.62 -3.28
N GLY A 45 -47.83 21.82 -3.26
CA GLY A 45 -48.36 21.09 -4.42
C GLY A 45 -47.69 19.73 -4.67
N ILE A 46 -46.91 19.21 -3.72
CA ILE A 46 -46.25 17.90 -3.82
C ILE A 46 -47.15 16.85 -3.16
N GLU A 47 -47.96 16.17 -3.98
CA GLU A 47 -48.90 15.14 -3.51
C GLU A 47 -48.25 13.76 -3.31
N TRP A 48 -47.14 13.49 -4.00
CA TRP A 48 -46.44 12.22 -3.91
C TRP A 48 -44.93 12.43 -3.69
N TYR A 49 -44.40 11.78 -2.67
CA TYR A 49 -42.97 11.72 -2.37
C TYR A 49 -42.62 10.35 -1.73
N PRO A 50 -41.36 9.90 -1.78
CA PRO A 50 -40.94 8.61 -1.20
C PRO A 50 -41.17 8.55 0.32
N ASN A 51 -41.25 7.34 0.90
CA ASN A 51 -41.39 7.21 2.36
C ASN A 51 -40.25 7.95 3.11
N ARG A 52 -40.58 8.66 4.19
CA ARG A 52 -39.62 9.45 4.99
C ARG A 52 -38.49 8.61 5.59
N GLU A 53 -38.69 7.31 5.75
CA GLU A 53 -37.64 6.38 6.19
C GLU A 53 -36.40 6.39 5.30
N TRP A 54 -36.55 6.72 4.01
CA TRP A 54 -35.41 6.86 3.11
C TRP A 54 -34.44 7.97 3.54
N SER A 55 -34.92 8.97 4.30
CA SER A 55 -34.04 10.01 4.85
C SER A 55 -32.99 9.45 5.82
N ILE A 56 -33.30 8.39 6.58
CA ILE A 56 -32.33 7.77 7.49
C ILE A 56 -31.58 6.60 6.83
N LEU A 57 -32.22 5.90 5.90
CA LEU A 57 -31.60 4.78 5.19
C LEU A 57 -30.43 5.25 4.31
N LEU A 58 -30.56 6.38 3.60
CA LEU A 58 -29.49 6.89 2.73
C LEU A 58 -28.16 7.15 3.49
N PRO A 59 -28.12 7.95 4.57
CA PRO A 59 -26.88 8.17 5.32
C PRO A 59 -26.39 6.89 6.02
N ALA A 60 -27.28 6.04 6.52
CA ALA A 60 -26.89 4.78 7.14
C ALA A 60 -26.20 3.84 6.14
N TRP A 61 -26.80 3.64 4.96
CA TRP A 61 -26.20 2.81 3.90
C TRP A 61 -24.92 3.43 3.33
N SER A 62 -24.83 4.77 3.26
CA SER A 62 -23.58 5.44 2.87
C SER A 62 -22.43 5.09 3.81
N MET A 63 -22.65 5.06 5.12
CA MET A 63 -21.64 4.62 6.09
C MET A 63 -21.26 3.15 5.89
N VAL A 64 -22.24 2.28 5.62
CA VAL A 64 -21.98 0.86 5.33
C VAL A 64 -21.09 0.72 4.09
N VAL A 65 -21.37 1.46 3.01
CA VAL A 65 -20.55 1.44 1.79
C VAL A 65 -19.13 1.91 2.07
N VAL A 66 -18.94 3.00 2.83
CA VAL A 66 -17.61 3.48 3.22
C VAL A 66 -16.84 2.40 3.99
N LEU A 67 -17.44 1.80 5.01
CA LEU A 67 -16.83 0.72 5.78
C LEU A 67 -16.50 -0.48 4.89
N LEU A 68 -17.44 -0.88 4.02
CA LEU A 68 -17.25 -1.98 3.08
C LEU A 68 -16.08 -1.72 2.13
N THR A 69 -15.89 -0.48 1.65
CA THR A 69 -14.74 -0.11 0.82
C THR A 69 -13.43 -0.30 1.57
N TYR A 70 -13.34 0.12 2.84
CA TYR A 70 -12.14 -0.09 3.67
C TYR A 70 -11.88 -1.57 3.95
N PHE A 71 -12.92 -2.34 4.30
CA PHE A 71 -12.79 -3.78 4.50
C PHE A 71 -12.34 -4.50 3.23
N SER A 72 -12.92 -4.15 2.09
CA SER A 72 -12.54 -4.70 0.78
C SER A 72 -11.09 -4.35 0.43
N TYR A 73 -10.68 -3.10 0.68
CA TYR A 73 -9.31 -2.68 0.47
C TYR A 73 -8.34 -3.47 1.36
N MET A 74 -8.63 -3.59 2.65
CA MET A 74 -7.84 -4.38 3.59
C MET A 74 -7.73 -5.85 3.14
N ALA A 75 -8.85 -6.45 2.75
CA ALA A 75 -8.89 -7.83 2.24
C ALA A 75 -8.03 -7.97 0.96
N LEU A 76 -8.10 -7.00 0.05
CA LEU A 76 -7.29 -7.01 -1.17
C LEU A 76 -5.80 -6.83 -0.88
N THR A 77 -5.44 -5.96 0.08
CA THR A 77 -4.04 -5.80 0.50
C THR A 77 -3.50 -7.07 1.16
N LEU A 78 -4.30 -7.73 2.00
CA LEU A 78 -3.92 -9.01 2.62
C LEU A 78 -3.78 -10.11 1.56
N TYR A 79 -4.70 -10.17 0.60
CA TYR A 79 -4.63 -11.11 -0.52
C TYR A 79 -3.39 -10.89 -1.40
N GLY A 80 -2.98 -9.64 -1.60
CA GLY A 80 -1.78 -9.28 -2.37
C GLY A 80 -0.48 -9.35 -1.59
N THR A 81 -0.50 -9.64 -0.29
CA THR A 81 0.73 -9.71 0.53
C THR A 81 1.37 -11.09 0.35
N PRO A 82 2.67 -11.18 0.03
CA PRO A 82 3.40 -12.46 -0.05
C PRO A 82 3.45 -13.14 1.33
N ALA A 83 3.72 -14.45 1.34
CA ALA A 83 3.84 -15.21 2.59
C ALA A 83 4.89 -14.59 3.53
N PHE A 84 4.66 -14.64 4.84
CA PHE A 84 5.57 -14.06 5.84
C PHE A 84 7.00 -14.63 5.82
N ASP A 85 7.14 -15.84 5.28
CA ASP A 85 8.44 -16.53 5.14
C ASP A 85 9.18 -16.15 3.85
N ASN A 86 8.58 -15.33 2.98
CA ASN A 86 9.19 -14.88 1.74
C ASN A 86 9.87 -13.52 1.94
N VAL A 87 11.13 -13.42 1.50
CA VAL A 87 11.92 -12.18 1.53
C VAL A 87 11.25 -11.04 0.74
N GLU A 88 10.47 -11.36 -0.29
CA GLU A 88 9.68 -10.40 -1.08
C GLU A 88 8.66 -9.63 -0.25
N ALA A 89 8.33 -10.08 0.97
CA ALA A 89 7.51 -9.31 1.91
C ALA A 89 8.23 -8.06 2.45
N VAL A 90 9.56 -8.04 2.42
CA VAL A 90 10.41 -6.98 2.96
C VAL A 90 11.20 -6.26 1.86
N THR A 91 11.46 -6.93 0.73
CA THR A 91 12.29 -6.41 -0.37
C THR A 91 11.47 -6.10 -1.60
N ASP A 92 11.76 -4.99 -2.27
CA ASP A 92 11.12 -4.62 -3.54
C ASP A 92 12.03 -4.91 -4.76
N SER A 93 11.53 -4.64 -5.96
CA SER A 93 12.29 -4.83 -7.21
C SER A 93 13.47 -3.85 -7.39
N ARG A 94 13.66 -2.90 -6.49
CA ARG A 94 14.77 -1.93 -6.51
C ARG A 94 15.85 -2.26 -5.49
N ALA A 95 15.64 -3.27 -4.64
CA ALA A 95 16.64 -3.75 -3.71
C ALA A 95 17.88 -4.26 -4.46
N GLN A 96 19.05 -3.75 -4.09
CA GLN A 96 20.32 -4.08 -4.73
C GLN A 96 21.10 -5.06 -3.86
N PHE A 97 21.09 -6.34 -4.22
CA PHE A 97 21.85 -7.38 -3.52
C PHE A 97 23.09 -7.80 -4.33
N PRO A 98 24.22 -8.12 -3.68
CA PRO A 98 25.36 -8.68 -4.36
C PRO A 98 25.01 -10.07 -4.95
N PRO A 99 25.55 -10.44 -6.11
CA PRO A 99 25.27 -11.72 -6.74
C PRO A 99 25.70 -12.88 -5.84
N LEU A 100 24.78 -13.82 -5.59
CA LEU A 100 25.05 -15.01 -4.78
C LEU A 100 25.89 -15.99 -5.59
N ARG A 101 27.14 -16.24 -5.16
CA ARG A 101 27.96 -17.27 -5.77
C ARG A 101 27.76 -18.60 -5.05
N SER A 102 27.13 -19.56 -5.73
CA SER A 102 27.12 -20.97 -5.30
C SER A 102 28.57 -21.47 -5.26
N ASN A 103 28.98 -21.98 -4.10
CA ASN A 103 30.34 -22.47 -3.90
C ASN A 103 30.48 -23.86 -4.53
N GLY A 104 30.47 -23.93 -5.88
CA GLY A 104 30.59 -25.19 -6.61
C GLY A 104 30.14 -25.22 -8.09
N ALA A 105 29.67 -24.12 -8.68
CA ALA A 105 29.27 -24.14 -10.09
C ALA A 105 30.49 -23.92 -11.00
N ASN A 106 30.80 -24.93 -11.83
CA ASN A 106 31.52 -24.72 -13.08
C ASN A 106 30.69 -23.72 -13.92
N ASP A 107 31.36 -22.82 -14.64
CA ASP A 107 30.74 -21.67 -15.34
C ASP A 107 29.80 -22.06 -16.52
N ASP A 108 29.34 -23.31 -16.61
CA ASP A 108 28.61 -23.86 -17.77
C ASP A 108 27.11 -24.16 -17.52
N ASP A 109 26.62 -24.12 -16.28
CA ASP A 109 25.23 -24.49 -15.96
C ASP A 109 24.39 -23.27 -15.53
N ASP A 110 23.55 -22.80 -16.45
CA ASP A 110 22.54 -21.74 -16.30
C ASP A 110 21.36 -22.20 -15.41
N ASP A 111 21.66 -22.56 -14.16
CA ASP A 111 20.66 -22.99 -13.17
C ASP A 111 20.43 -21.87 -12.14
N SER A 112 20.02 -20.69 -12.62
CA SER A 112 19.81 -19.46 -11.83
C SER A 112 18.68 -19.53 -10.79
N TYR A 113 18.08 -20.70 -10.51
CA TYR A 113 16.97 -20.83 -9.57
C TYR A 113 17.05 -22.06 -8.65
N ALA A 114 18.24 -22.63 -8.43
CA ALA A 114 18.42 -23.78 -7.55
C ALA A 114 18.62 -23.38 -6.06
N HIS A 115 17.50 -23.35 -5.34
CA HIS A 115 17.31 -23.62 -3.91
C HIS A 115 18.55 -23.92 -3.04
N ALA A 116 18.92 -22.95 -2.21
CA ALA A 116 18.98 -23.09 -0.75
C ALA A 116 19.31 -21.72 -0.17
N TYR A 117 18.63 -21.34 0.91
CA TYR A 117 19.01 -20.23 1.79
C TYR A 117 20.38 -20.52 2.44
N ASP A 118 21.45 -20.55 1.66
CA ASP A 118 22.80 -20.70 2.19
C ASP A 118 23.25 -19.36 2.73
N GLN A 119 22.94 -19.16 4.00
CA GLN A 119 23.36 -18.00 4.78
C GLN A 119 24.89 -17.79 4.75
N LYS A 120 25.67 -18.82 4.43
CA LYS A 120 27.12 -18.73 4.24
C LYS A 120 27.47 -18.10 2.90
N ALA A 121 26.79 -18.47 1.82
CA ALA A 121 26.94 -17.85 0.51
C ALA A 121 26.57 -16.36 0.54
N LEU A 122 25.49 -16.00 1.24
CA LEU A 122 25.12 -14.61 1.51
C LEU A 122 26.28 -13.87 2.20
N PHE A 123 26.74 -14.37 3.35
CA PHE A 123 27.83 -13.73 4.11
C PHE A 123 29.11 -13.58 3.28
N SER A 124 29.51 -14.61 2.54
CA SER A 124 30.69 -14.60 1.66
C SER A 124 30.62 -13.48 0.61
N SER A 125 29.44 -13.29 0.03
CA SER A 125 29.18 -12.27 -0.98
C SER A 125 29.34 -10.84 -0.42
N TYR A 126 28.84 -10.58 0.79
CA TYR A 126 29.04 -9.29 1.46
C TYR A 126 30.48 -9.09 1.98
N ALA A 127 31.12 -10.14 2.50
CA ALA A 127 32.48 -10.07 3.08
C ALA A 127 33.55 -9.65 2.05
N ARG A 128 33.35 -9.99 0.77
CA ARG A 128 34.26 -9.58 -0.31
C ARG A 128 34.19 -8.07 -0.60
N HIS A 129 33.01 -7.47 -0.44
CA HIS A 129 32.82 -6.04 -0.65
C HIS A 129 33.24 -5.22 0.59
N ALA A 130 33.49 -5.87 1.72
CA ALA A 130 33.98 -5.26 2.96
C ALA A 130 35.51 -5.26 3.11
N GLN A 131 36.27 -5.52 2.04
CA GLN A 131 37.74 -5.55 2.09
C GLN A 131 38.34 -4.13 2.22
N ASP A 132 39.32 -3.97 3.11
CA ASP A 132 39.94 -2.68 3.48
C ASP A 132 40.53 -1.86 2.31
N ASN A 133 40.79 -2.48 1.16
CA ASN A 133 41.41 -1.86 -0.01
C ASN A 133 40.46 -1.69 -1.23
N ALA A 134 39.16 -1.88 -1.05
CA ALA A 134 38.17 -1.66 -2.10
C ALA A 134 37.26 -0.48 -1.75
N VAL A 135 36.89 0.32 -2.76
CA VAL A 135 35.72 1.20 -2.62
C VAL A 135 34.49 0.29 -2.73
N PRO A 136 33.70 0.11 -1.67
CA PRO A 136 32.55 -0.78 -1.72
C PRO A 136 31.49 -0.20 -2.67
N GLU A 137 30.97 -1.04 -3.56
CA GLU A 137 29.74 -0.73 -4.26
C GLU A 137 28.57 -0.64 -3.27
N LEU A 138 27.61 0.23 -3.54
CA LEU A 138 26.46 0.46 -2.67
C LEU A 138 25.47 -0.69 -2.84
N TYR A 139 25.46 -1.61 -1.88
CA TYR A 139 24.50 -2.71 -1.80
C TYR A 139 23.63 -2.60 -0.56
N ASP A 140 22.37 -3.02 -0.67
CA ASP A 140 21.46 -3.17 0.46
C ASP A 140 21.87 -4.38 1.29
N ILE A 141 21.85 -4.24 2.61
CA ILE A 141 22.20 -5.34 3.51
C ILE A 141 20.96 -6.23 3.71
N HIS A 142 21.09 -7.51 3.38
CA HIS A 142 20.00 -8.47 3.57
C HIS A 142 19.56 -8.57 5.04
N ILE A 143 18.25 -8.56 5.29
CA ILE A 143 17.69 -8.60 6.65
C ILE A 143 18.10 -9.84 7.44
N GLU A 144 18.31 -10.98 6.78
CA GLU A 144 18.81 -12.19 7.43
C GLU A 144 20.25 -12.04 7.95
N LEU A 145 21.10 -11.28 7.24
CA LEU A 145 22.46 -11.00 7.69
C LEU A 145 22.44 -10.11 8.92
N VAL A 146 21.58 -9.08 8.91
CA VAL A 146 21.36 -8.19 10.06
C VAL A 146 20.84 -8.99 11.25
N ASN A 147 19.82 -9.82 11.05
CA ASN A 147 19.25 -10.65 12.11
C ASN A 147 20.28 -11.61 12.68
N ARG A 148 21.12 -12.22 11.83
CA ARG A 148 22.22 -13.05 12.29
C ARG A 148 23.20 -12.27 13.16
N VAL A 149 23.66 -11.10 12.72
CA VAL A 149 24.68 -10.34 13.46
C VAL A 149 24.12 -9.79 14.77
N LEU A 150 22.89 -9.26 14.75
CA LEU A 150 22.30 -8.61 15.92
C LEU A 150 21.68 -9.60 16.92
N TYR A 151 21.07 -10.68 16.45
CA TYR A 151 20.29 -11.60 17.28
C TYR A 151 20.92 -12.98 17.47
N THR A 152 22.02 -13.32 16.79
CA THR A 152 22.81 -14.51 17.15
C THR A 152 23.58 -14.20 18.44
N LYS A 153 22.91 -14.36 19.57
CA LYS A 153 23.54 -14.32 20.89
C LYS A 153 24.51 -15.49 21.02
N GLU A 154 25.74 -15.19 21.41
CA GLU A 154 26.74 -16.11 21.95
C GLU A 154 26.17 -16.95 23.12
N GLY A 155 25.49 -18.04 22.81
CA GLY A 155 24.95 -19.01 23.77
C GLY A 155 25.90 -20.15 24.13
N LYS A 156 27.22 -20.03 23.88
CA LYS A 156 28.20 -21.12 24.09
C LYS A 156 29.37 -20.76 25.01
N GLY A 157 29.17 -19.85 25.98
CA GLY A 157 30.23 -19.44 26.91
C GLY A 157 30.06 -19.81 28.39
N LYS A 158 28.87 -20.25 28.86
CA LYS A 158 28.62 -20.42 30.31
C LYS A 158 27.86 -21.70 30.68
N ALA A 159 28.24 -22.84 30.09
CA ALA A 159 27.73 -24.15 30.50
C ALA A 159 28.85 -25.20 30.47
N LYS A 160 30.00 -24.90 31.09
CA LYS A 160 31.01 -25.91 31.48
C LYS A 160 32.08 -25.33 32.41
N GLN A 161 31.65 -24.75 33.52
CA GLN A 161 32.49 -24.56 34.71
C GLN A 161 31.61 -24.86 35.93
N GLU A 162 31.24 -26.13 36.06
CA GLU A 162 30.92 -26.80 37.32
C GLU A 162 31.45 -28.24 37.22
#